data_AF-A0A4C1Z0G2-F1
#
_entry.id   AF-A0A4C1Z0G2-F1
#
_cell.length_a   1.000
_cell.length_b   1.000
_cell.length_c   1.000
_cell.angle_alpha   90.00
_cell.angle_beta   90.00
_cell.angle_gamma   90.00
#
_symmetry.space_group_name_H-M   'P 1'
#
loop_
_entity.id
_entity.type
_entity.pdbx_description
1 polymer ?
#
loop_
_entity_poly.entity_id
_entity_poly.type
_entity_poly.pdbx_seq_one_letter_code
_entity_poly.pdbx_strand_id
1 'polypeptide(L)'
;MHFSSTFWRWWVGCCRNWLDFRKYISDTVFDMLWNVGDRNSVMKLIPKSHGWPVPAWGGVCGRLELVAYSGIPLVHLKNVSWLKRLKYAQGIINAAMDFTFKHDRFRFYLMDWSLDNIVANEKDEITFVDFEDVVIIDKHVSPDKDLPDWYKRYSRENLGPGFSFSIHSMCKHHLSDHNLWAACYILAGDDNPLLYPIPTELTLSRPHFSKLLYDCLNHEDRFNTVTKLQQVIREILSEEQKNRKESSSIR
;
A
#
# COMPACT_ATOMS: atom_id res chain seq x y z
N MET A 1 -9.08 -11.76 -39.52
CA MET A 1 -9.27 -11.96 -38.07
C MET A 1 -9.32 -10.60 -37.40
N HIS A 2 -10.51 -10.14 -37.02
CA HIS A 2 -10.69 -8.92 -36.24
C HIS A 2 -10.31 -9.21 -34.78
N PHE A 3 -9.21 -8.61 -34.31
CA PHE A 3 -8.89 -8.61 -32.89
C PHE A 3 -9.69 -7.51 -32.20
N SER A 4 -10.58 -7.93 -31.30
CA SER A 4 -11.42 -7.08 -30.48
C SER A 4 -10.57 -6.25 -29.50
N SER A 5 -10.91 -4.97 -29.37
CA SER A 5 -10.24 -3.92 -28.60
C SER A 5 -10.42 -4.04 -27.07
N THR A 6 -10.82 -5.20 -26.56
CA THR A 6 -11.05 -5.45 -25.12
C THR A 6 -9.80 -5.92 -24.36
N PHE A 7 -8.66 -6.08 -25.03
CA PHE A 7 -7.46 -6.72 -24.45
C PHE A 7 -6.53 -5.78 -23.65
N TRP A 8 -6.81 -4.47 -23.60
CA TRP A 8 -5.88 -3.44 -23.08
C TRP A 8 -6.38 -2.67 -21.86
N ARG A 9 -7.19 -3.30 -20.99
CA ARG A 9 -7.87 -2.58 -19.89
C ARG A 9 -7.18 -2.57 -18.53
N TRP A 10 -6.03 -3.22 -18.38
CA TRP A 10 -5.55 -3.59 -17.04
C TRP A 10 -4.28 -2.88 -16.55
N TRP A 11 -3.64 -2.00 -17.32
CA TRP A 11 -2.37 -1.35 -16.90
C TRP A 11 -2.24 0.14 -17.23
N VAL A 12 -3.34 0.82 -17.53
CA VAL A 12 -3.28 2.23 -17.96
C VAL A 12 -4.40 3.03 -17.29
N GLY A 13 -4.21 3.31 -16.00
CA GLY A 13 -5.17 4.10 -15.24
C GLY A 13 -5.19 5.59 -15.59
N CYS A 14 -4.03 6.15 -15.94
CA CYS A 14 -3.88 7.61 -16.03
C CYS A 14 -3.93 8.23 -17.41
N CYS A 15 -4.08 7.42 -18.46
CA CYS A 15 -3.93 7.92 -19.82
C CYS A 15 -5.20 7.67 -20.62
N ARG A 16 -5.82 8.77 -21.09
CA ARG A 16 -7.07 8.74 -21.86
C ARG A 16 -6.91 8.03 -23.21
N ASN A 17 -5.69 7.93 -23.73
CA ASN A 17 -5.31 7.18 -24.94
C ASN A 17 -3.81 6.83 -24.92
N TRP A 18 -3.37 5.92 -25.81
CA TRP A 18 -1.97 5.46 -25.94
C TRP A 18 -0.97 6.59 -26.24
N LEU A 19 -1.42 7.68 -26.88
CA LEU A 19 -0.62 8.90 -27.10
C LEU A 19 -0.44 9.72 -25.81
N ASP A 20 -1.44 9.76 -24.92
CA ASP A 20 -1.30 10.39 -23.60
C ASP A 20 -0.40 9.56 -22.67
N PHE A 21 -0.36 8.24 -22.85
CA PHE A 21 0.52 7.35 -22.10
C PHE A 21 1.99 7.73 -22.21
N ARG A 22 2.41 8.14 -23.41
CA ARG A 22 3.76 8.65 -23.66
C ARG A 22 4.03 10.04 -23.06
N LYS A 23 2.97 10.80 -22.75
CA LYS A 23 3.06 12.16 -22.17
C LYS A 23 3.25 12.13 -20.66
N TYR A 24 2.73 11.10 -19.99
CA TYR A 24 2.70 10.99 -18.52
C TYR A 24 3.60 9.90 -17.95
N ILE A 25 4.17 9.04 -18.80
CA ILE A 25 5.16 8.03 -18.44
C ILE A 25 6.44 8.28 -19.25
N SER A 26 7.60 8.17 -18.60
CA SER A 26 8.90 8.31 -19.27
C SER A 26 9.09 7.24 -20.34
N ASP A 27 9.81 7.57 -21.42
CA ASP A 27 10.16 6.62 -22.47
C ASP A 27 10.83 5.34 -21.90
N THR A 28 11.57 5.43 -20.78
CA THR A 28 12.17 4.29 -20.07
C THR A 28 11.15 3.32 -19.44
N VAL A 29 10.10 3.83 -18.79
CA VAL A 29 9.04 2.98 -18.22
C VAL A 29 8.10 2.49 -19.31
N PHE A 30 7.88 3.31 -20.34
CA PHE A 30 7.19 2.88 -21.55
C PHE A 30 7.91 1.71 -22.21
N ASP A 31 9.22 1.79 -22.45
CA ASP A 31 10.02 0.71 -23.03
C ASP A 31 10.04 -0.54 -22.16
N MET A 32 9.97 -0.39 -20.84
CA MET A 32 9.87 -1.50 -19.88
C MET A 32 8.50 -2.19 -19.90
N LEU A 33 7.42 -1.43 -20.09
CA LEU A 33 6.05 -1.94 -20.21
C LEU A 33 5.72 -2.42 -21.64
N TRP A 34 6.47 -1.96 -22.65
CA TRP A 34 6.25 -2.24 -24.06
C TRP A 34 7.11 -3.40 -24.59
N ASN A 35 8.40 -3.47 -24.25
CA ASN A 35 9.28 -4.58 -24.69
C ASN A 35 9.04 -5.88 -23.92
N VAL A 36 8.36 -5.79 -22.78
CA VAL A 36 7.95 -6.93 -21.98
C VAL A 36 6.44 -7.00 -22.16
N GLY A 37 5.95 -7.85 -23.06
CA GLY A 37 4.50 -8.06 -23.30
C GLY A 37 3.79 -8.75 -22.12
N ASP A 38 4.11 -8.32 -20.90
CA ASP A 38 4.01 -9.10 -19.69
C ASP A 38 3.61 -8.16 -18.55
N ARG A 39 2.49 -8.53 -17.93
CA ARG A 39 1.74 -7.70 -16.99
C ARG A 39 2.47 -7.50 -15.65
N ASN A 40 3.66 -8.07 -15.44
CA ASN A 40 4.27 -8.20 -14.11
C ASN A 40 5.71 -7.64 -14.08
N SER A 41 5.88 -6.33 -14.28
CA SER A 41 7.20 -5.64 -14.24
C SER A 41 7.39 -4.66 -13.07
N VAL A 42 6.34 -4.38 -12.27
CA VAL A 42 6.43 -3.41 -11.16
C VAL A 42 7.46 -3.82 -10.11
N MET A 43 7.58 -5.12 -9.80
CA MET A 43 8.56 -5.60 -8.82
C MET A 43 10.03 -5.30 -9.21
N LYS A 44 10.32 -5.08 -10.50
CA LYS A 44 11.65 -4.62 -10.95
C LYS A 44 11.90 -3.14 -10.63
N LEU A 45 10.85 -2.32 -10.60
CA LEU A 45 10.93 -0.90 -10.23
C LEU A 45 11.04 -0.71 -8.72
N ILE A 46 10.48 -1.65 -7.95
CA ILE A 46 10.47 -1.63 -6.48
C ILE A 46 11.06 -2.91 -5.89
N PRO A 47 12.34 -3.22 -6.16
CA PRO A 47 12.92 -4.51 -5.81
C PRO A 47 13.07 -4.71 -4.30
N LYS A 48 12.83 -5.95 -3.83
CA LYS A 48 13.03 -6.35 -2.42
C LYS A 48 14.44 -6.02 -1.90
N SER A 49 15.46 -6.12 -2.75
CA SER A 49 16.85 -5.79 -2.40
C SER A 49 17.06 -4.32 -1.98
N HIS A 50 16.14 -3.42 -2.35
CA HIS A 50 16.15 -2.01 -1.94
C HIS A 50 15.15 -1.74 -0.80
N GLY A 51 14.79 -2.78 -0.05
CA GLY A 51 13.95 -2.70 1.14
C GLY A 51 12.47 -2.45 0.84
N TRP A 52 12.00 -2.73 -0.37
CA TRP A 52 10.57 -2.70 -0.68
C TRP A 52 9.87 -3.94 -0.10
N PRO A 53 8.65 -3.80 0.43
CA PRO A 53 7.90 -4.90 1.04
C PRO A 53 7.22 -5.76 -0.02
N VAL A 54 7.99 -6.23 -1.00
CA VAL A 54 7.53 -7.09 -2.11
C VAL A 54 8.32 -8.41 -2.13
N PRO A 55 7.85 -9.44 -2.85
CA PRO A 55 8.59 -10.68 -3.00
C PRO A 55 9.89 -10.45 -3.78
N ALA A 56 10.88 -11.31 -3.56
CA ALA A 56 12.04 -11.30 -4.44
C ALA A 56 11.60 -11.82 -5.82
N TRP A 57 11.79 -11.00 -6.86
CA TRP A 57 11.44 -11.35 -8.23
C TRP A 57 12.49 -12.27 -8.85
N GLY A 58 12.04 -13.39 -9.43
CA GLY A 58 12.89 -14.43 -10.01
C GLY A 58 12.87 -14.49 -11.54
N GLY A 59 11.84 -13.95 -12.19
CA GLY A 59 11.70 -14.02 -13.64
C GLY A 59 10.25 -14.07 -14.10
N VAL A 60 10.03 -13.94 -15.41
CA VAL A 60 8.72 -14.24 -16.02
C VAL A 60 8.94 -15.11 -17.26
N CYS A 61 8.02 -16.04 -17.50
CA CYS A 61 7.96 -16.88 -18.69
C CYS A 61 6.52 -16.90 -19.22
N GLY A 62 6.25 -16.11 -20.26
CA GLY A 62 4.92 -16.01 -20.87
C GLY A 62 3.92 -15.29 -19.96
N ARG A 63 3.09 -16.06 -19.24
CA ARG A 63 2.14 -15.53 -18.22
C ARG A 63 2.47 -16.01 -16.80
N LEU A 64 3.60 -16.68 -16.64
CA LEU A 64 4.03 -17.26 -15.37
C LEU A 64 5.11 -16.37 -14.77
N GLU A 65 4.79 -15.72 -13.66
CA GLU A 65 5.77 -14.98 -12.87
C GLU A 65 6.33 -15.87 -11.75
N LEU A 66 7.65 -15.87 -11.62
CA LEU A 66 8.35 -16.54 -10.53
C LEU A 66 8.70 -15.51 -9.46
N VAL A 67 8.17 -15.70 -8.26
CA VAL A 67 8.49 -14.90 -7.07
C VAL A 67 8.84 -15.78 -5.88
N ALA A 68 9.66 -15.25 -4.98
CA ALA A 68 10.02 -15.95 -3.75
C ALA A 68 8.82 -16.06 -2.78
N TYR A 69 8.65 -17.24 -2.18
CA TYR A 69 7.74 -17.44 -1.06
C TYR A 69 8.10 -16.48 0.08
N SER A 70 7.12 -15.69 0.54
CA SER A 70 7.35 -14.60 1.49
C SER A 70 6.60 -14.75 2.81
N GLY A 71 5.91 -15.87 3.02
CA GLY A 71 5.25 -16.20 4.30
C GLY A 71 3.78 -16.58 4.14
N ILE A 72 3.06 -16.52 5.27
CA ILE A 72 1.65 -16.92 5.37
C ILE A 72 0.77 -15.67 5.29
N PRO A 73 -0.32 -15.68 4.49
CA PRO A 73 -1.31 -14.59 4.46
C PRO A 73 -1.83 -14.19 5.85
N LEU A 74 -1.95 -12.89 6.10
CA LEU A 74 -2.40 -12.34 7.38
C LEU A 74 -3.82 -12.78 7.74
N VAL A 75 -4.67 -13.07 6.75
CA VAL A 75 -6.02 -13.63 6.94
C VAL A 75 -6.00 -14.92 7.77
N HIS A 76 -4.92 -15.71 7.68
CA HIS A 76 -4.73 -16.97 8.40
C HIS A 76 -4.03 -16.77 9.75
N LEU A 77 -3.57 -15.55 10.04
CA LEU A 77 -2.82 -15.21 11.26
C LEU A 77 -3.66 -14.42 12.26
N LYS A 78 -4.99 -14.58 12.25
CA LYS A 78 -5.91 -13.85 13.16
C LYS A 78 -5.74 -14.22 14.64
N ASN A 79 -5.31 -15.46 14.93
CA ASN A 79 -5.17 -15.98 16.30
C ASN A 79 -3.84 -15.65 16.97
N VAL A 80 -2.98 -14.85 16.34
CA VAL A 80 -1.71 -14.43 16.95
C VAL A 80 -1.95 -13.35 18.01
N SER A 81 -0.96 -13.14 18.89
CA SER A 81 -1.05 -12.11 19.93
C SER A 81 -1.34 -10.73 19.34
N TRP A 82 -2.09 -9.91 20.07
CA TRP A 82 -2.45 -8.57 19.60
C TRP A 82 -1.21 -7.71 19.30
N LEU A 83 -0.15 -7.85 20.10
CA LEU A 83 1.13 -7.19 19.83
C LEU A 83 1.76 -7.62 18.50
N LYS A 84 1.61 -8.89 18.11
CA LYS A 84 2.10 -9.38 16.82
C LYS A 84 1.30 -8.76 15.67
N ARG A 85 -0.03 -8.65 15.82
CA ARG A 85 -0.90 -7.91 14.89
C ARG A 85 -0.49 -6.43 14.79
N LEU A 86 -0.08 -5.82 15.92
CA LEU A 86 0.44 -4.46 15.97
C LEU A 86 1.76 -4.30 15.20
N LYS A 87 2.67 -5.29 15.24
CA LYS A 87 3.89 -5.28 14.40
C LYS A 87 3.54 -5.32 12.91
N TYR A 88 2.59 -6.18 12.52
CA TYR A 88 2.12 -6.22 11.13
C TYR A 88 1.53 -4.87 10.73
N ALA A 89 0.70 -4.27 11.58
CA ALA A 89 0.12 -2.95 11.35
C ALA A 89 1.17 -1.87 11.13
N GLN A 90 2.26 -1.88 11.92
CA GLN A 90 3.40 -1.00 11.69
C GLN A 90 4.02 -1.19 10.31
N GLY A 91 4.19 -2.45 9.89
CA GLY A 91 4.68 -2.80 8.56
C GLY A 91 3.75 -2.30 7.44
N ILE A 92 2.44 -2.48 7.61
CA ILE A 92 1.40 -2.05 6.65
C ILE A 92 1.44 -0.53 6.46
N ILE A 93 1.51 0.24 7.55
CA ILE A 93 1.63 1.71 7.48
C ILE A 93 2.96 2.11 6.81
N ASN A 94 4.07 1.46 7.16
CA ASN A 94 5.37 1.73 6.53
C ASN A 94 5.30 1.48 5.02
N ALA A 95 4.69 0.37 4.60
CA ALA A 95 4.52 0.03 3.19
C ALA A 95 3.65 1.07 2.46
N ALA A 96 2.55 1.52 3.07
CA ALA A 96 1.69 2.57 2.50
C ALA A 96 2.47 3.87 2.27
N MET A 97 3.32 4.24 3.21
CA MET A 97 4.21 5.40 3.08
C MET A 97 5.26 5.17 2.00
N ASP A 98 5.88 3.99 1.94
CA ASP A 98 6.90 3.64 0.96
C ASP A 98 6.33 3.67 -0.47
N PHE A 99 5.22 2.98 -0.73
CA PHE A 99 4.55 2.98 -2.04
C PHE A 99 4.13 4.39 -2.48
N THR A 100 3.75 5.24 -1.52
CA THR A 100 3.38 6.62 -1.83
C THR A 100 4.59 7.51 -2.07
N PHE A 101 5.66 7.40 -1.28
CA PHE A 101 6.70 8.44 -1.20
C PHE A 101 8.11 7.98 -1.55
N LYS A 102 8.49 6.72 -1.29
CA LYS A 102 9.90 6.29 -1.26
C LYS A 102 10.61 6.32 -2.60
N HIS A 103 9.95 5.96 -3.69
CA HIS A 103 10.59 5.95 -5.00
C HIS A 103 10.77 7.38 -5.51
N ASP A 104 11.96 7.80 -5.92
CA ASP A 104 12.24 9.21 -6.27
C ASP A 104 11.29 9.78 -7.33
N ARG A 105 11.04 8.99 -8.38
CA ARG A 105 10.20 9.38 -9.51
C ARG A 105 8.72 8.96 -9.45
N PHE A 106 8.39 7.78 -8.96
CA PHE A 106 7.05 7.21 -9.09
C PHE A 106 6.32 7.11 -7.76
N ARG A 107 4.99 7.11 -7.83
CA ARG A 107 4.09 6.65 -6.76
C ARG A 107 3.41 5.38 -7.25
N PHE A 108 3.26 4.41 -6.37
CA PHE A 108 2.60 3.14 -6.65
C PHE A 108 1.34 3.06 -5.80
N TYR A 109 0.18 2.97 -6.41
CA TYR A 109 -1.09 2.81 -5.72
C TYR A 109 -1.60 1.40 -5.98
N LEU A 110 -1.47 0.52 -4.98
CA LEU A 110 -2.00 -0.83 -5.06
C LEU A 110 -3.50 -0.76 -4.89
N MET A 111 -4.28 -1.34 -5.80
CA MET A 111 -5.73 -1.25 -5.76
C MET A 111 -6.36 -2.35 -4.90
N ASP A 112 -5.65 -3.47 -4.71
CA ASP A 112 -6.16 -4.65 -4.00
C ASP A 112 -5.49 -4.86 -2.63
N TRP A 113 -5.79 -3.95 -1.69
CA TRP A 113 -5.36 -4.13 -0.30
C TRP A 113 -6.28 -5.13 0.40
N SER A 114 -5.75 -6.27 0.80
CA SER A 114 -6.49 -7.28 1.55
C SER A 114 -5.56 -8.01 2.53
N LEU A 115 -6.13 -8.67 3.54
CA LEU A 115 -5.35 -9.53 4.44
C LEU A 115 -4.89 -10.83 3.75
N ASP A 116 -5.48 -11.17 2.60
CA ASP A 116 -5.06 -12.30 1.75
C ASP A 116 -3.81 -11.95 0.94
N ASN A 117 -3.68 -10.68 0.50
CA ASN A 117 -2.56 -10.19 -0.30
C ASN A 117 -1.40 -9.62 0.53
N ILE A 118 -1.45 -9.74 1.85
CA ILE A 118 -0.36 -9.37 2.74
C ILE A 118 0.06 -10.62 3.48
N VAL A 119 1.32 -11.04 3.30
CA VAL A 119 1.89 -12.21 3.96
C VAL A 119 2.87 -11.79 5.04
N ALA A 120 3.01 -12.59 6.09
CA ALA A 120 4.03 -12.42 7.11
C ALA A 120 4.93 -13.65 7.22
N ASN A 121 6.24 -13.41 7.37
CA ASN A 121 7.22 -14.46 7.60
C ASN A 121 7.41 -14.75 9.11
N GLU A 122 8.31 -15.69 9.42
CA GLU A 122 8.62 -16.10 10.80
C GLU A 122 9.25 -14.98 11.65
N LYS A 123 9.80 -13.94 11.01
CA LYS A 123 10.39 -12.76 11.67
C LYS A 123 9.37 -11.63 11.91
N ASP A 124 8.10 -11.88 11.60
CA ASP A 124 7.01 -10.93 11.65
C ASP A 124 7.11 -9.80 10.61
N GLU A 125 7.94 -9.98 9.58
CA GLU A 125 8.08 -9.03 8.49
C GLU A 125 6.97 -9.30 7.47
N ILE A 126 6.29 -8.23 7.06
CA ILE A 126 5.24 -8.34 6.06
C ILE A 126 5.80 -8.22 4.64
N THR A 127 5.08 -8.76 3.68
CA THR A 127 5.31 -8.59 2.25
C THR A 127 3.95 -8.53 1.57
N PHE A 128 3.75 -7.54 0.70
CA PHE A 128 2.61 -7.49 -0.19
C PHE A 128 2.85 -8.52 -1.29
N VAL A 129 1.83 -9.26 -1.68
CA VAL A 129 1.82 -10.15 -2.84
C VAL A 129 0.69 -9.71 -3.76
N ASP A 130 0.62 -10.31 -4.94
CA ASP A 130 -0.43 -10.02 -5.93
C ASP A 130 -0.44 -8.55 -6.39
N PHE A 131 0.46 -8.24 -7.34
CA PHE A 131 0.62 -6.89 -7.90
C PHE A 131 -0.10 -6.74 -9.25
N GLU A 132 -1.21 -7.46 -9.45
CA GLU A 132 -1.94 -7.43 -10.72
C GLU A 132 -2.59 -6.05 -10.99
N ASP A 133 -3.05 -5.36 -9.94
CA ASP A 133 -3.72 -4.06 -10.03
C ASP A 133 -2.94 -2.93 -9.33
N VAL A 134 -2.09 -2.24 -10.09
CA VAL A 134 -1.30 -1.10 -9.61
C VAL A 134 -1.43 0.12 -10.51
N VAL A 135 -1.76 1.27 -9.92
CA VAL A 135 -1.70 2.57 -10.60
C VAL A 135 -0.36 3.23 -10.31
N ILE A 136 0.40 3.55 -11.36
CA ILE A 136 1.68 4.22 -11.25
C ILE A 136 1.54 5.68 -11.69
N ILE A 137 1.99 6.62 -10.85
CA ILE A 137 2.00 8.06 -11.16
C ILE A 137 3.43 8.59 -11.15
N ASP A 138 3.84 9.27 -12.22
CA ASP A 138 5.11 9.99 -12.27
C ASP A 138 4.98 11.33 -11.52
N LYS A 139 5.87 11.55 -10.55
CA LYS A 139 5.94 12.75 -9.70
C LYS A 139 6.45 13.98 -10.46
N HIS A 140 7.10 13.79 -11.61
CA HIS A 140 7.78 14.85 -12.36
C HIS A 140 7.08 15.22 -13.67
N VAL A 141 5.79 14.88 -13.79
CA VAL A 141 4.95 15.36 -14.88
C VAL A 141 4.89 16.89 -14.87
N SER A 142 5.10 17.51 -16.04
CA SER A 142 4.73 18.91 -16.27
C SER A 142 3.24 18.95 -16.63
N PRO A 143 2.34 19.38 -15.73
CA PRO A 143 0.91 19.36 -15.99
C PRO A 143 0.60 20.29 -17.16
N ASP A 144 -0.11 19.75 -18.16
CA ASP A 144 -0.69 20.58 -19.21
C ASP A 144 -1.85 21.41 -18.63
N LYS A 145 -2.32 22.41 -19.37
CA LYS A 145 -3.51 23.22 -19.04
C LYS A 145 -4.76 22.36 -18.76
N ASP A 146 -4.77 21.13 -19.25
CA ASP A 146 -5.87 20.17 -19.07
C ASP A 146 -5.91 19.47 -17.71
N LEU A 147 -4.93 19.72 -16.82
CA LEU A 147 -4.86 19.17 -15.45
C LEU A 147 -4.92 20.29 -14.38
N PRO A 148 -6.04 21.02 -14.28
CA PRO A 148 -6.15 22.17 -13.35
C PRO A 148 -6.04 21.77 -11.87
N ASP A 149 -6.35 20.51 -11.56
CA ASP A 149 -6.33 19.98 -10.19
C ASP A 149 -5.04 19.24 -9.86
N TRP A 150 -4.03 19.24 -10.73
CA TRP A 150 -2.79 18.47 -10.54
C TRP A 150 -2.17 18.71 -9.17
N TYR A 151 -2.08 19.98 -8.73
CA TYR A 151 -1.48 20.34 -7.44
C TYR A 151 -2.40 20.18 -6.24
N LYS A 152 -3.66 19.77 -6.44
CA LYS A 152 -4.55 19.39 -5.35
C LYS A 152 -4.28 17.95 -4.94
N ARG A 153 -4.65 17.61 -3.70
CA ARG A 153 -4.65 16.22 -3.22
C ARG A 153 -5.97 15.57 -3.60
N TYR A 154 -5.90 14.32 -4.06
CA TYR A 154 -7.08 13.50 -4.23
C TYR A 154 -7.31 12.63 -3.00
N SER A 155 -8.32 13.01 -2.21
CA SER A 155 -8.79 12.17 -1.12
C SER A 155 -9.91 11.25 -1.60
N ARG A 156 -10.06 10.08 -0.96
CA ARG A 156 -11.17 9.16 -1.22
C ARG A 156 -12.52 9.88 -1.34
N GLU A 157 -13.21 9.64 -2.44
CA GLU A 157 -14.61 10.06 -2.59
C GLU A 157 -15.47 9.12 -1.72
N ASN A 158 -16.30 9.66 -0.81
CA ASN A 158 -17.17 8.87 0.07
C ASN A 158 -18.34 8.24 -0.73
N LEU A 159 -18.02 7.29 -1.61
CA LEU A 159 -18.95 6.66 -2.55
C LEU A 159 -19.60 5.37 -2.02
N GLY A 160 -19.37 5.00 -0.76
CA GLY A 160 -19.93 3.79 -0.13
C GLY A 160 -18.86 2.92 0.56
N PRO A 161 -19.19 1.67 0.92
CA PRO A 161 -18.24 0.72 1.50
C PRO A 161 -17.20 0.24 0.47
N GLY A 162 -16.01 -0.15 0.96
CA GLY A 162 -14.94 -0.76 0.14
C GLY A 162 -13.94 0.21 -0.49
N PHE A 163 -13.01 -0.35 -1.26
CA PHE A 163 -11.92 0.36 -1.97
C PHE A 163 -12.43 1.06 -3.25
N SER A 164 -13.41 1.95 -3.12
CA SER A 164 -13.89 2.73 -4.26
C SER A 164 -13.04 3.99 -4.46
N PHE A 165 -12.20 3.96 -5.50
CA PHE A 165 -11.44 5.12 -5.96
C PHE A 165 -11.61 5.29 -7.46
N SER A 166 -11.75 6.54 -7.90
CA SER A 166 -11.73 6.85 -9.31
C SER A 166 -10.28 6.94 -9.75
N ILE A 167 -9.81 5.92 -10.46
CA ILE A 167 -8.48 5.94 -11.09
C ILE A 167 -8.31 7.20 -11.93
N HIS A 168 -9.34 7.57 -12.71
CA HIS A 168 -9.36 8.81 -13.48
C HIS A 168 -9.16 10.06 -12.61
N SER A 169 -9.79 10.13 -11.44
CA SER A 169 -9.59 11.23 -10.50
C SER A 169 -8.19 11.20 -9.90
N MET A 170 -7.68 10.04 -9.46
CA MET A 170 -6.30 9.89 -8.95
C MET A 170 -5.29 10.42 -9.95
N CYS A 171 -5.46 10.08 -11.22
CA CYS A 171 -4.57 10.44 -12.32
C CYS A 171 -4.61 11.92 -12.72
N LYS A 172 -5.60 12.66 -12.24
CA LYS A 172 -5.67 14.12 -12.39
C LYS A 172 -4.97 14.88 -11.26
N HIS A 173 -4.44 14.17 -10.27
CA HIS A 173 -3.82 14.75 -9.08
C HIS A 173 -2.41 14.16 -8.89
N HIS A 174 -1.49 15.00 -8.42
CA HIS A 174 -0.09 14.60 -8.16
C HIS A 174 0.07 13.68 -6.94
N LEU A 175 -0.94 13.65 -6.07
CA LEU A 175 -0.92 12.92 -4.80
C LEU A 175 -2.34 12.52 -4.40
N SER A 176 -2.53 11.22 -4.18
CA SER A 176 -3.72 10.64 -3.54
C SER A 176 -3.40 10.04 -2.18
N ASP A 177 -4.39 10.06 -1.27
CA ASP A 177 -4.35 9.37 0.02
C ASP A 177 -4.71 7.88 -0.04
N HIS A 178 -4.95 7.32 -1.24
CA HIS A 178 -5.39 5.94 -1.47
C HIS A 178 -4.69 4.89 -0.62
N ASN A 179 -3.35 4.77 -0.71
CA ASN A 179 -2.60 3.78 0.07
C ASN A 179 -2.73 3.99 1.57
N LEU A 180 -2.82 5.25 2.02
CA LEU A 180 -2.97 5.58 3.43
C LEU A 180 -4.35 5.18 3.93
N TRP A 181 -5.39 5.51 3.16
CA TRP A 181 -6.76 5.11 3.48
C TRP A 181 -6.88 3.59 3.50
N ALA A 182 -6.30 2.92 2.51
CA ALA A 182 -6.33 1.48 2.39
C ALA A 182 -5.63 0.79 3.57
N ALA A 183 -4.47 1.30 3.99
CA ALA A 183 -3.82 0.85 5.22
C ALA A 183 -4.73 1.04 6.44
N CYS A 184 -5.32 2.24 6.62
CA CYS A 184 -6.26 2.49 7.73
C CYS A 184 -7.44 1.50 7.72
N TYR A 185 -7.97 1.16 6.54
CA TYR A 185 -9.07 0.20 6.37
C TYR A 185 -8.67 -1.22 6.78
N ILE A 186 -7.49 -1.70 6.37
CA ILE A 186 -6.98 -2.99 6.83
C ILE A 186 -6.81 -3.03 8.36
N LEU A 187 -6.41 -1.91 8.97
CA LEU A 187 -6.18 -1.86 10.41
C LEU A 187 -7.47 -1.82 11.24
N ALA A 188 -8.44 -1.01 10.81
CA ALA A 188 -9.55 -0.57 11.64
C ALA A 188 -10.90 -0.47 10.91
N GLY A 189 -10.99 -0.88 9.65
CA GLY A 189 -12.22 -0.85 8.87
C GLY A 189 -13.26 -1.87 9.35
N ASP A 190 -14.39 -1.89 8.67
CA ASP A 190 -15.53 -2.70 9.10
C ASP A 190 -15.43 -4.18 8.66
N ASP A 191 -14.54 -4.49 7.71
CA ASP A 191 -14.34 -5.83 7.18
C ASP A 191 -13.06 -6.47 7.75
N ASN A 192 -13.24 -7.35 8.74
CA ASN A 192 -12.17 -8.13 9.35
C ASN A 192 -10.92 -7.32 9.76
N PRO A 193 -11.06 -6.21 10.52
CA PRO A 193 -9.94 -5.34 10.83
C PRO A 193 -8.85 -6.04 11.66
N LEU A 194 -7.60 -5.76 11.30
CA LEU A 194 -6.43 -6.41 11.89
C LEU A 194 -6.29 -6.13 13.40
N LEU A 195 -6.61 -4.92 13.85
CA LEU A 195 -6.33 -4.46 15.22
C LEU A 195 -7.48 -4.61 16.20
N TYR A 196 -8.66 -5.06 15.77
CA TYR A 196 -9.77 -5.31 16.68
C TYR A 196 -9.86 -6.79 17.12
N PRO A 197 -10.39 -7.06 18.33
CA PRO A 197 -10.63 -6.09 19.40
C PRO A 197 -9.31 -5.54 19.98
N ILE A 198 -9.31 -4.28 20.39
CA ILE A 198 -8.18 -3.63 21.07
C ILE A 198 -8.17 -4.07 22.54
N PRO A 199 -7.03 -4.49 23.11
CA PRO A 199 -6.94 -4.88 24.52
C PRO A 199 -7.39 -3.76 25.46
N THR A 200 -8.11 -4.12 26.52
CA THR A 200 -8.65 -3.18 27.51
C THR A 200 -7.54 -2.38 28.18
N GLU A 201 -6.41 -3.03 28.50
CA GLU A 201 -5.24 -2.43 29.14
C GLU A 201 -4.64 -1.32 28.27
N LEU A 202 -4.64 -1.51 26.94
CA LEU A 202 -4.17 -0.50 26.02
C LEU A 202 -5.16 0.67 25.91
N THR A 203 -6.46 0.37 25.92
CA THR A 203 -7.49 1.41 25.86
C THR A 203 -7.43 2.32 27.09
N LEU A 204 -7.11 1.77 28.27
CA LEU A 204 -6.93 2.52 29.51
C LEU A 204 -5.63 3.34 29.52
N SER A 205 -4.52 2.75 29.08
CA SER A 205 -3.21 3.43 29.07
C SER A 205 -3.04 4.44 27.92
N ARG A 206 -3.74 4.23 26.80
CA ARG A 206 -3.66 5.05 25.59
C ARG A 206 -5.05 5.35 25.01
N PRO A 207 -5.86 6.18 25.70
CA PRO A 207 -7.24 6.47 25.29
C PRO A 207 -7.34 7.12 23.90
N HIS A 208 -6.28 7.79 23.44
CA HIS A 208 -6.24 8.41 22.12
C HIS A 208 -5.97 7.43 20.97
N PHE A 209 -5.55 6.19 21.25
CA PHE A 209 -5.20 5.22 20.20
C PHE A 209 -6.42 4.84 19.34
N SER A 210 -7.54 4.53 19.99
CA SER A 210 -8.81 4.22 19.30
C SER A 210 -9.30 5.42 18.48
N LYS A 211 -9.12 6.64 18.99
CA LYS A 211 -9.45 7.86 18.25
C LYS A 211 -8.56 8.02 17.02
N LEU A 212 -7.25 7.77 17.12
CA LEU A 212 -6.34 7.83 15.97
C LEU A 212 -6.70 6.82 14.88
N LEU A 213 -7.12 5.60 15.26
CA LEU A 213 -7.61 4.60 14.29
C LEU A 213 -8.88 5.08 13.59
N TYR A 214 -9.83 5.64 14.33
CA TYR A 214 -11.04 6.23 13.76
C TYR A 214 -10.72 7.42 12.84
N ASP A 215 -9.87 8.34 13.27
CA ASP A 215 -9.45 9.50 12.48
C ASP A 215 -8.68 9.05 11.23
N CYS A 216 -7.94 7.93 11.29
CA CYS A 216 -7.27 7.33 10.14
C CYS A 216 -8.30 7.01 9.03
N LEU A 217 -9.55 6.66 9.38
CA LEU A 217 -10.60 6.32 8.42
C LEU A 217 -11.51 7.47 8.03
N ASN A 218 -11.56 8.54 8.82
CA ASN A 218 -12.59 9.57 8.66
C ASN A 218 -12.05 11.00 8.55
N HIS A 219 -10.80 11.26 8.93
CA HIS A 219 -10.24 12.61 8.91
C HIS A 219 -9.78 13.02 7.51
N GLU A 220 -9.90 14.31 7.18
CA GLU A 220 -9.48 14.86 5.88
C GLU A 220 -7.96 14.81 5.69
N ASP A 221 -7.20 15.24 6.71
CA ASP A 221 -5.73 15.20 6.68
C ASP A 221 -5.16 13.84 7.14
N ARG A 222 -5.39 12.83 6.31
CA ARG A 222 -4.98 11.45 6.58
C ARG A 222 -3.46 11.27 6.64
N PHE A 223 -2.70 12.09 5.91
CA PHE A 223 -1.23 12.06 5.93
C PHE A 223 -0.67 12.35 7.32
N ASN A 224 -1.20 13.38 7.98
CA ASN A 224 -0.81 13.72 9.34
C ASN A 224 -1.30 12.67 10.35
N THR A 225 -2.55 12.21 10.22
CA THR A 225 -3.12 11.20 11.12
C THR A 225 -2.36 9.89 11.08
N VAL A 226 -2.01 9.39 9.88
CA VAL A 226 -1.21 8.17 9.72
C VAL A 226 0.17 8.34 10.33
N THR A 227 0.82 9.49 10.18
CA THR A 227 2.13 9.75 10.79
C THR A 227 2.07 9.69 12.32
N LYS A 228 1.02 10.27 12.93
CA LYS A 228 0.79 10.20 14.38
C LYS A 228 0.49 8.78 14.83
N LEU A 229 -0.38 8.07 14.11
CA LEU A 229 -0.70 6.66 14.40
C LEU A 229 0.57 5.79 14.33
N GLN A 230 1.38 5.95 13.28
CA GLN A 230 2.66 5.26 13.09
C GLN A 230 3.63 5.53 14.25
N GLN A 231 3.66 6.75 14.78
CA GLN A 231 4.49 7.09 15.94
C GLN A 231 3.99 6.37 17.19
N VAL A 232 2.69 6.45 17.49
CA VAL A 232 2.11 5.80 18.68
C VAL A 232 2.31 4.28 18.64
N ILE A 233 2.13 3.65 17.47
CA ILE A 233 2.39 2.21 17.31
C ILE A 233 3.85 1.87 17.61
N ARG A 234 4.81 2.65 17.09
CA ARG A 234 6.25 2.46 17.39
C ARG A 234 6.55 2.58 18.87
N GLU A 235 5.95 3.55 19.56
CA GLU A 235 6.12 3.74 20.99
C GLU A 235 5.64 2.50 21.76
N ILE A 236 4.43 1.99 21.48
CA ILE A 236 3.88 0.77 22.11
C ILE A 236 4.85 -0.41 21.90
N LEU A 237 5.28 -0.62 20.66
CA LEU A 237 6.17 -1.73 20.32
C LEU A 237 7.54 -1.62 21.02
N SER A 238 8.05 -0.39 21.20
CA SER A 238 9.34 -0.15 21.84
C SER A 238 9.31 -0.38 23.35
N GLU A 239 8.23 0.01 24.03
CA GLU A 239 8.03 -0.23 25.47
C GLU A 239 7.99 -1.73 25.76
N GLU A 240 7.26 -2.47 24.94
CA GLU A 240 7.12 -3.90 25.09
C GLU A 240 8.42 -4.68 24.78
N GLN A 241 9.31 -4.12 23.96
CA GLN A 241 10.65 -4.68 23.79
C GLN A 241 11.53 -4.43 25.03
N LYS A 242 11.41 -3.27 25.69
CA LYS A 242 12.14 -2.95 26.92
C LYS A 242 11.69 -3.85 28.07
N ASN A 243 10.37 -3.97 28.28
CA ASN A 243 9.79 -4.81 29.33
C ASN A 243 10.25 -6.29 29.23
N ARG A 244 10.34 -6.82 28.01
CA ARG A 244 10.85 -8.19 27.78
C ARG A 244 12.32 -8.35 28.09
N LYS A 245 13.16 -7.36 27.74
CA LYS A 245 14.60 -7.38 28.06
C LYS A 245 14.86 -7.32 29.55
N GLU A 246 14.15 -6.46 30.27
CA GLU A 246 14.23 -6.35 31.73
C GLU A 246 13.78 -7.65 32.41
N SER A 247 12.68 -8.24 31.96
CA SER A 247 12.19 -9.54 32.46
C SER A 247 13.18 -10.70 32.21
N SER A 248 13.93 -10.66 31.11
CA SER A 248 14.97 -11.65 30.80
C SER A 248 16.29 -11.44 31.55
N SER A 249 16.52 -10.24 32.09
CA SER A 249 17.74 -9.93 32.86
C SER A 249 17.61 -10.25 34.35
N ILE A 250 16.40 -10.57 34.81
CA ILE A 250 16.08 -10.91 36.21
C ILE A 250 16.01 -12.44 36.43
N ARG A 251 16.11 -13.24 35.35
CA ARG A 251 16.27 -14.71 35.40
C ARG A 251 17.71 -15.11 35.10
#